data_AF-A0A1G4JRB3-F1
#
_entry.id   AF-A0A1G4JRB3-F1
#
_cell.length_a   1.000
_cell.length_b   1.000
_cell.length_c   1.000
_cell.angle_alpha   90.00
_cell.angle_beta   90.00
_cell.angle_gamma   90.00
#
_symmetry.space_group_name_H-M   'P 1'
#
loop_
_entity.id
_entity.type
_entity.pdbx_description
1 polymer ?
#
loop_
_entity_poly.entity_id
_entity_poly.type
_entity_poly.pdbx_seq_one_letter_code
_entity_poly.pdbx_strand_id
1 'polypeptide(L)'
;MSGSTETSVPEDLIKAFDIRCNKGFFVGKSDICKKVKGVGGFIRKKELEAIRVEGNSDVIELLRIPRLSTFSIYTLLEIVNDENNYADASSFSKTSAAVKASLEKYFRNPILVSHISESLLLVSYFTLFECLRYHGLEIPEKIKKYLDLVLLDTEVDSVYSNLSNSFETSEIRLFRQYGYEKCSEIFNALIDVSNVITSDNQISVKIAKICASCMSRSLEIPEAVDVDSDDFRVNNTLVPVLDFVNHDNDQVNAHFDVDRETGDVLLLLDETPQEEEEFEVFISYSPYEELFNFERTYGFAPVRSKKSPQFWNMCFEKNFFKKFKPRCLDLACFYKWFSIRPCVQLILLGDQVYINDTIEEFRQFLLPFFDNPVREDEPRFEYNPNCYLTFARFAARANGGSENDYLSYYEEVVRTQERSRDETIGIPQLAWSCRFWEDSLVSARFDKEQCMSFEHDSEEDYEKAKNAFEAYFCEYCAWRMRALSIEMTQPTSNFWGRLAAHEQTILGQILLQKRNKSAFFWSEAPSSLTVPFTGCPVLPNQCVAFEIDTDMTKNDHFSYYEESRYSDYVDEEYEHYHQFFNPS
;
A
#
# COMPACT_ATOMS: atom_id res chain seq x y z
N MET A 1 -1.47 15.31 -42.14
CA MET A 1 -0.45 14.32 -42.55
C MET A 1 0.81 14.60 -41.76
N SER A 2 0.82 14.17 -40.50
CA SER A 2 1.98 14.16 -39.60
C SER A 2 2.41 12.70 -39.49
N GLY A 3 3.64 12.39 -39.90
CA GLY A 3 4.16 11.03 -39.86
C GLY A 3 4.11 10.49 -38.43
N SER A 4 3.39 9.39 -38.25
CA SER A 4 3.45 8.56 -37.05
C SER A 4 4.88 8.03 -36.93
N THR A 5 5.54 8.39 -35.85
CA THR A 5 6.76 7.70 -35.42
C THR A 5 6.28 6.50 -34.63
N GLU A 6 5.98 5.42 -35.34
CA GLU A 6 5.78 4.10 -34.76
C GLU A 6 7.03 3.74 -33.95
N THR A 7 6.86 3.50 -32.66
CA THR A 7 7.89 2.94 -31.80
C THR A 7 8.08 1.48 -32.19
N SER A 8 9.29 1.06 -32.57
CA SER A 8 9.63 -0.25 -33.14
C SER A 8 9.58 -1.44 -32.16
N VAL A 9 9.35 -1.18 -30.87
CA VAL A 9 9.41 -2.18 -29.78
C VAL A 9 8.31 -3.27 -29.84
N PRO A 10 7.05 -2.99 -30.21
CA PRO A 10 5.96 -3.97 -30.14
C PRO A 10 6.13 -5.17 -31.08
N GLU A 11 6.62 -4.97 -32.31
CA GLU A 11 6.79 -6.07 -33.27
C GLU A 11 7.88 -7.07 -32.81
N ASP A 12 8.98 -6.53 -32.28
CA ASP A 12 10.07 -7.34 -31.74
C ASP A 12 9.62 -8.15 -30.51
N LEU A 13 8.78 -7.55 -29.66
CA LEU A 13 8.17 -8.24 -28.52
C LEU A 13 7.18 -9.32 -28.98
N ILE A 14 6.23 -9.00 -29.86
CA ILE A 14 5.23 -9.94 -30.36
C ILE A 14 5.91 -11.21 -30.89
N LYS A 15 6.95 -11.03 -31.70
CA LYS A 15 7.73 -12.14 -32.26
C LYS A 15 8.58 -12.88 -31.22
N ALA A 16 9.17 -12.16 -30.27
CA ALA A 16 10.02 -12.77 -29.25
C ALA A 16 9.26 -13.63 -28.24
N PHE A 17 7.99 -13.32 -28.03
CA PHE A 17 7.13 -13.93 -27.01
C PHE A 17 6.04 -14.83 -27.60
N ASP A 18 6.08 -15.09 -28.91
CA ASP A 18 5.10 -15.91 -29.63
C ASP A 18 3.65 -15.41 -29.40
N ILE A 19 3.48 -14.09 -29.29
CA ILE A 19 2.18 -13.48 -29.01
C ILE A 19 1.35 -13.48 -30.28
N ARG A 20 0.11 -13.95 -30.19
CA ARG A 20 -0.87 -13.75 -31.26
C ARG A 20 -1.49 -12.38 -31.09
N CYS A 21 -1.36 -11.53 -32.12
CA CYS A 21 -1.88 -10.19 -32.14
C CYS A 21 -2.91 -10.03 -33.26
N ASN A 22 -4.05 -9.43 -32.95
CA ASN A 22 -5.04 -9.01 -33.93
C ASN A 22 -4.44 -7.93 -34.84
N LYS A 23 -4.69 -7.98 -36.15
CA LYS A 23 -4.11 -7.01 -37.10
C LYS A 23 -4.58 -5.58 -36.86
N GLY A 24 -5.78 -5.42 -36.32
CA GLY A 24 -6.29 -4.10 -35.95
C GLY A 24 -5.63 -3.52 -34.71
N PHE A 25 -4.91 -4.31 -33.90
CA PHE A 25 -4.27 -3.84 -32.68
C PHE A 25 -2.84 -3.37 -32.94
N PHE A 26 -2.47 -2.22 -32.38
CA PHE A 26 -1.11 -1.71 -32.40
C PHE A 26 -0.80 -0.92 -31.14
N VAL A 27 0.48 -0.74 -30.83
CA VAL A 27 0.92 0.08 -29.70
C VAL A 27 1.46 1.41 -30.24
N GLY A 28 0.94 2.52 -29.72
CA GLY A 28 1.16 3.86 -30.22
C GLY A 28 1.40 4.88 -29.11
N LYS A 29 1.54 6.15 -29.48
CA LYS A 29 1.66 7.26 -28.51
C LYS A 29 0.29 7.60 -27.96
N SER A 30 0.19 7.64 -26.64
CA SER A 30 -1.02 8.03 -25.91
C SER A 30 -1.02 9.52 -25.58
N ASP A 31 -2.19 10.14 -25.73
CA ASP A 31 -2.45 11.54 -25.42
C ASP A 31 -3.29 11.72 -24.14
N ILE A 32 -3.60 10.64 -23.40
CA ILE A 32 -4.39 10.66 -22.14
C ILE A 32 -3.84 11.71 -21.17
N CYS A 33 -2.52 11.80 -21.06
CA CYS A 33 -1.85 12.79 -20.23
C CYS A 33 -1.03 13.75 -21.10
N LYS A 34 -1.54 14.96 -21.37
CA LYS A 34 -0.80 16.01 -22.10
C LYS A 34 0.56 16.37 -21.49
N LYS A 35 0.83 15.97 -20.24
CA LYS A 35 2.07 16.24 -19.51
C LYS A 35 3.12 15.13 -19.67
N VAL A 36 2.72 13.91 -20.02
CA VAL A 36 3.61 12.75 -20.14
C VAL A 36 3.38 12.10 -21.50
N LYS A 37 4.42 11.98 -22.33
CA LYS A 37 4.33 11.21 -23.57
C LYS A 37 4.17 9.74 -23.19
N GLY A 38 2.93 9.25 -23.13
CA GLY A 38 2.60 7.87 -22.82
C GLY A 38 2.68 6.98 -24.05
N VAL A 39 2.72 5.68 -23.79
CA VAL A 39 2.48 4.63 -24.80
C VAL A 39 1.16 3.97 -24.43
N GLY A 40 0.37 3.59 -25.43
CA GLY A 40 -0.96 2.97 -25.26
C GLY A 40 -1.21 1.89 -26.30
N GLY A 41 -2.14 0.98 -26.02
CA GLY A 41 -2.70 0.06 -27.03
C GLY A 41 -3.83 0.73 -27.79
N PHE A 42 -3.92 0.51 -29.11
CA PHE A 42 -4.90 1.15 -29.99
C PHE A 42 -5.51 0.14 -30.94
N ILE A 43 -6.74 0.41 -31.36
CA ILE A 43 -7.44 -0.30 -32.42
C ILE A 43 -7.54 0.55 -33.66
N ARG A 44 -7.29 -0.05 -34.82
CA ARG A 44 -7.69 0.44 -36.14
C ARG A 44 -8.82 -0.43 -36.67
N LYS A 45 -10.04 0.11 -36.66
CA LYS A 45 -11.28 -0.63 -36.89
C LYS A 45 -11.35 -1.31 -38.27
N LYS A 46 -10.85 -0.66 -39.34
CA LYS A 46 -10.75 -1.23 -40.69
C LYS A 46 -9.93 -2.51 -40.79
N GLU A 47 -8.96 -2.69 -39.91
CA GLU A 47 -8.03 -3.83 -39.92
C GLU A 47 -8.39 -4.86 -38.84
N LEU A 48 -9.37 -4.55 -37.99
CA LEU A 48 -9.82 -5.41 -36.91
C LEU A 48 -10.46 -6.68 -37.45
N GLU A 49 -9.86 -7.82 -37.14
CA GLU A 49 -10.42 -9.13 -37.46
C GLU A 49 -11.37 -9.54 -36.33
N ALA A 50 -12.58 -9.99 -36.66
CA ALA A 50 -13.57 -10.47 -35.68
C ALA A 50 -13.22 -11.89 -35.18
N ILE A 51 -12.04 -12.05 -34.61
CA ILE A 51 -11.59 -13.27 -33.93
C ILE A 51 -12.30 -13.30 -32.59
N ARG A 52 -13.27 -14.19 -32.43
CA ARG A 52 -14.08 -14.31 -31.20
C ARG A 52 -13.61 -15.50 -30.37
N VAL A 53 -13.70 -15.37 -29.06
CA VAL A 53 -13.46 -16.47 -28.13
C VAL A 53 -14.58 -17.50 -28.26
N GLU A 54 -14.24 -18.78 -28.25
CA GLU A 54 -15.23 -19.85 -28.35
C GLU A 54 -16.22 -19.77 -27.18
N GLY A 55 -17.52 -19.66 -27.47
CA GLY A 55 -18.57 -19.53 -26.46
C GLY A 55 -18.91 -18.10 -26.02
N ASN A 56 -18.17 -17.06 -26.44
CA ASN A 56 -18.51 -15.67 -26.17
C ASN A 56 -18.53 -14.83 -27.46
N SER A 57 -19.73 -14.56 -27.97
CA SER A 57 -19.91 -13.82 -29.22
C SER A 57 -19.69 -12.31 -29.08
N ASP A 58 -19.61 -11.78 -27.87
CA ASP A 58 -19.75 -10.35 -27.61
C ASP A 58 -18.41 -9.66 -27.34
N VAL A 59 -17.31 -10.40 -27.53
CA VAL A 59 -15.94 -9.92 -27.32
C VAL A 59 -15.03 -10.30 -28.49
N ILE A 60 -14.03 -9.46 -28.77
CA ILE A 60 -13.03 -9.69 -29.82
C ILE A 60 -11.66 -9.92 -29.17
N GLU A 61 -10.99 -11.02 -29.51
CA GLU A 61 -9.63 -11.33 -29.08
C GLU A 61 -8.64 -10.37 -29.77
N LEU A 62 -8.01 -9.51 -28.97
CA LEU A 62 -6.98 -8.57 -29.41
C LEU A 62 -5.58 -9.18 -29.30
N LEU A 63 -5.29 -9.77 -28.14
CA LEU A 63 -4.01 -10.43 -27.85
C LEU A 63 -4.28 -11.79 -27.23
N ARG A 64 -3.42 -12.76 -27.55
CA ARG A 64 -3.27 -14.01 -26.81
C ARG A 64 -1.79 -14.24 -26.54
N ILE A 65 -1.44 -14.29 -25.26
CA ILE A 65 -0.08 -14.28 -24.76
C ILE A 65 0.17 -15.62 -24.08
N PRO A 66 1.08 -16.45 -24.62
CA PRO A 66 1.33 -17.77 -24.05
C PRO A 66 1.73 -17.72 -22.58
N ARG A 67 1.25 -18.66 -21.76
CA ARG A 67 1.62 -18.74 -20.32
C ARG A 67 3.13 -18.65 -20.08
N LEU A 68 3.93 -19.38 -20.87
CA LEU A 68 5.40 -19.40 -20.76
C LEU A 68 6.09 -18.15 -21.33
N SER A 69 5.32 -17.16 -21.76
CA SER A 69 5.79 -15.85 -22.20
C SER A 69 5.43 -14.73 -21.20
N THR A 70 4.77 -15.04 -20.08
CA THR A 70 4.54 -14.12 -18.96
C THR A 70 5.56 -14.35 -17.85
N PHE A 71 5.74 -13.38 -16.95
CA PHE A 71 6.71 -13.46 -15.85
C PHE A 71 6.04 -13.29 -14.49
N SER A 72 5.66 -14.42 -13.89
CA SER A 72 5.40 -14.59 -12.46
C SER A 72 6.58 -15.32 -11.81
N ILE A 73 6.58 -15.48 -10.49
CA ILE A 73 7.62 -16.27 -9.82
C ILE A 73 7.66 -17.71 -10.33
N TYR A 74 6.49 -18.28 -10.62
CA TYR A 74 6.38 -19.65 -11.10
C TYR A 74 6.91 -19.80 -12.52
N THR A 75 6.52 -18.90 -13.45
CA THR A 75 7.00 -18.99 -14.84
C THR A 75 8.48 -18.64 -14.95
N LEU A 76 8.99 -17.69 -14.15
CA LEU A 76 10.43 -17.41 -14.08
C LEU A 76 11.22 -18.65 -13.64
N LEU A 77 10.75 -19.34 -12.60
CA LEU A 77 11.38 -20.58 -12.14
C LEU A 77 11.33 -21.67 -13.21
N GLU A 78 10.21 -21.81 -13.92
CA GLU A 78 10.06 -22.77 -15.02
C GLU A 78 11.05 -22.46 -16.15
N ILE A 79 11.11 -21.21 -16.62
CA ILE A 79 12.02 -20.76 -17.68
C ILE A 79 13.48 -20.96 -17.29
N VAL A 80 13.87 -20.61 -16.06
CA VAL A 80 15.26 -20.73 -15.58
C VAL A 80 15.70 -22.18 -15.45
N ASN A 81 14.78 -23.07 -15.08
CA ASN A 81 15.09 -24.50 -14.84
C ASN A 81 14.96 -25.37 -16.10
N ASP A 82 14.52 -24.83 -17.24
CA ASP A 82 14.48 -25.54 -18.51
C ASP A 82 15.83 -25.46 -19.25
N GLU A 83 16.50 -26.61 -19.39
CA GLU A 83 17.80 -26.73 -20.07
C GLU A 83 17.74 -26.27 -21.53
N ASN A 84 16.57 -26.33 -22.19
CA ASN A 84 16.41 -25.94 -23.59
C ASN A 84 16.52 -24.42 -23.81
N ASN A 85 16.44 -23.63 -22.74
CA ASN A 85 16.59 -22.17 -22.80
C ASN A 85 18.06 -21.71 -22.81
N TYR A 86 19.02 -22.63 -22.89
CA TYR A 86 20.45 -22.36 -22.85
C TYR A 86 21.17 -23.00 -24.05
N ALA A 87 22.30 -22.42 -24.45
CA ALA A 87 23.10 -22.95 -25.55
C ALA A 87 23.65 -24.36 -25.28
N ASP A 88 24.01 -24.66 -24.04
CA ASP A 88 24.48 -25.98 -23.62
C ASP A 88 24.24 -26.27 -22.11
N ALA A 89 24.36 -27.55 -21.74
CA ALA A 89 24.15 -28.02 -20.36
C ALA A 89 25.17 -27.42 -19.36
N SER A 90 26.36 -27.00 -19.81
CA SER A 90 27.36 -26.35 -18.96
C SER A 90 26.92 -24.92 -18.62
N SER A 91 26.40 -24.17 -19.59
CA SER A 91 25.78 -22.85 -19.37
C SER A 91 24.63 -22.97 -18.38
N PHE A 92 23.70 -23.91 -18.60
CA PHE A 92 22.59 -24.17 -17.69
C PHE A 92 23.08 -24.42 -16.26
N SER A 93 24.02 -25.36 -16.07
CA SER A 93 24.54 -25.72 -14.75
C SER A 93 25.20 -24.54 -14.03
N LYS A 94 26.01 -23.74 -14.75
CA LYS A 94 26.67 -22.55 -14.19
C LYS A 94 25.66 -21.48 -13.79
N THR A 95 24.71 -21.16 -14.67
CA THR A 95 23.68 -20.14 -14.39
C THR A 95 22.78 -20.58 -13.26
N SER A 96 22.27 -21.82 -13.27
CA SER A 96 21.42 -22.36 -12.19
C SER A 96 22.13 -22.33 -10.83
N ALA A 97 23.42 -22.70 -10.77
CA ALA A 97 24.20 -22.60 -9.55
C ALA A 97 24.37 -21.14 -9.07
N ALA A 98 24.62 -20.21 -10.01
CA ALA A 98 24.77 -18.79 -9.70
C ALA A 98 23.46 -18.15 -9.23
N VAL A 99 22.31 -18.54 -9.81
CA VAL A 99 20.97 -18.12 -9.36
C VAL A 99 20.75 -18.55 -7.91
N LYS A 100 20.96 -19.84 -7.60
CA LYS A 100 20.78 -20.37 -6.23
C LYS A 100 21.67 -19.67 -5.21
N ALA A 101 22.96 -19.52 -5.51
CA ALA A 101 23.92 -18.85 -4.64
C ALA A 101 23.60 -17.36 -4.44
N SER A 102 23.04 -16.70 -5.45
CA SER A 102 22.64 -15.29 -5.37
C SER A 102 21.35 -15.13 -4.58
N LEU A 103 20.32 -15.93 -4.83
CA LEU A 103 19.07 -15.94 -4.06
C LEU A 103 19.32 -16.18 -2.57
N GLU A 104 20.25 -17.07 -2.22
CA GLU A 104 20.65 -17.26 -0.82
C GLU A 104 21.13 -15.96 -0.16
N LYS A 105 21.82 -15.07 -0.89
CA LYS A 105 22.25 -13.76 -0.37
C LYS A 105 21.05 -12.83 -0.16
N TYR A 106 20.09 -12.81 -1.09
CA TYR A 106 18.85 -12.04 -0.94
C TYR A 106 18.07 -12.50 0.30
N PHE A 107 17.87 -13.80 0.47
CA PHE A 107 17.12 -14.37 1.59
C PHE A 107 17.88 -14.42 2.92
N ARG A 108 19.15 -14.01 2.95
CA ARG A 108 19.88 -13.76 4.21
C ARG A 108 19.79 -12.31 4.67
N ASN A 109 19.30 -11.40 3.83
CA ASN A 109 19.14 -10.01 4.21
C ASN A 109 17.83 -9.85 5.04
N PRO A 110 17.91 -9.43 6.32
CA PRO A 110 16.74 -9.36 7.18
C PRO A 110 15.69 -8.36 6.71
N ILE A 111 16.10 -7.27 6.05
CA ILE A 111 15.18 -6.25 5.51
C ILE A 111 14.38 -6.85 4.34
N LEU A 112 15.02 -7.59 3.44
CA LEU A 112 14.30 -8.20 2.31
C LEU A 112 13.37 -9.32 2.77
N VAL A 113 13.82 -10.15 3.72
CA VAL A 113 13.00 -11.25 4.27
C VAL A 113 11.77 -10.73 5.01
N SER A 114 11.90 -9.67 5.79
CA SER A 114 10.77 -9.09 6.52
C SER A 114 9.72 -8.43 5.61
N HIS A 115 10.03 -8.23 4.32
CA HIS A 115 9.15 -7.57 3.34
C HIS A 115 8.87 -8.44 2.11
N ILE A 116 9.05 -9.75 2.23
CA ILE A 116 8.86 -10.65 1.10
C ILE A 116 7.42 -10.54 0.55
N SER A 117 7.33 -10.31 -0.75
CA SER A 117 6.09 -10.24 -1.52
C SER A 117 6.36 -10.72 -2.93
N GLU A 118 5.32 -11.08 -3.69
CA GLU A 118 5.49 -11.49 -5.09
C GLU A 118 6.16 -10.41 -5.94
N SER A 119 5.77 -9.14 -5.75
CA SER A 119 6.38 -8.00 -6.43
C SER A 119 7.85 -7.82 -6.08
N LEU A 120 8.22 -7.95 -4.79
CA LEU A 120 9.63 -7.86 -4.37
C LEU A 120 10.44 -9.03 -4.92
N LEU A 121 9.86 -10.23 -4.97
CA LEU A 121 10.51 -11.40 -5.56
C LEU A 121 10.74 -11.19 -7.06
N LEU A 122 9.76 -10.66 -7.81
CA LEU A 122 9.92 -10.35 -9.24
C LEU A 122 11.07 -9.37 -9.46
N VAL A 123 11.08 -8.27 -8.72
CA VAL A 123 12.16 -7.27 -8.74
C VAL A 123 13.51 -7.92 -8.41
N SER A 124 13.56 -8.80 -7.40
CA SER A 124 14.78 -9.49 -7.00
C SER A 124 15.31 -10.41 -8.10
N TYR A 125 14.43 -11.16 -8.78
CA TYR A 125 14.83 -12.02 -9.90
C TYR A 125 15.38 -11.20 -11.07
N PHE A 126 14.70 -10.15 -11.52
CA PHE A 126 15.20 -9.32 -12.63
C PHE A 126 16.49 -8.57 -12.28
N THR A 127 16.63 -8.12 -11.03
CA THR A 127 17.89 -7.56 -10.53
C THR A 127 19.01 -8.60 -10.55
N LEU A 128 18.72 -9.82 -10.13
CA LEU A 128 19.66 -10.92 -10.15
C LEU A 128 20.08 -11.27 -11.59
N PHE A 129 19.15 -11.34 -12.55
CA PHE A 129 19.50 -11.59 -13.95
C PHE A 129 20.39 -10.49 -14.53
N GLU A 130 20.17 -9.23 -14.16
CA GLU A 130 21.07 -8.14 -14.53
C GLU A 130 22.48 -8.33 -13.95
N CYS A 131 22.57 -8.75 -12.68
CA CYS A 131 23.85 -9.04 -12.05
C CYS A 131 24.57 -10.24 -12.71
N LEU A 132 23.84 -11.31 -13.05
CA LEU A 132 24.42 -12.48 -13.73
C LEU A 132 24.92 -12.12 -15.13
N ARG A 133 24.16 -11.30 -15.86
CA ARG A 133 24.54 -10.80 -17.18
C ARG A 133 25.82 -9.98 -17.13
N TYR A 134 26.02 -9.16 -16.10
CA TYR A 134 27.25 -8.41 -15.90
C TYR A 134 28.50 -9.31 -15.82
N HIS A 135 28.37 -10.52 -15.25
CA HIS A 135 29.43 -11.52 -15.19
C HIS A 135 29.59 -12.36 -16.46
N GLY A 136 28.85 -12.03 -17.53
CA GLY A 136 28.86 -12.79 -18.78
C GLY A 136 28.21 -14.17 -18.68
N LEU A 137 27.37 -14.40 -17.68
CA LEU A 137 26.57 -15.62 -17.59
C LEU A 137 25.39 -15.54 -18.56
N GLU A 138 25.07 -16.69 -19.15
CA GLU A 138 23.94 -16.83 -20.06
C GLU A 138 22.64 -16.84 -19.24
N ILE A 139 21.69 -16.01 -19.65
CA ILE A 139 20.32 -15.98 -19.11
C ILE A 139 19.33 -16.30 -20.24
N PRO A 140 18.17 -16.90 -19.94
CA PRO A 140 17.16 -17.22 -20.95
C PRO A 140 16.79 -16.02 -21.83
N GLU A 141 16.71 -16.24 -23.15
CA GLU A 141 16.55 -15.16 -24.14
C GLU A 141 15.26 -14.36 -23.94
N LYS A 142 14.15 -15.01 -23.56
CA LYS A 142 12.88 -14.33 -23.23
C LYS A 142 13.05 -13.33 -22.09
N ILE A 143 13.72 -13.72 -21.01
CA ILE A 143 13.99 -12.88 -19.84
C ILE A 143 14.90 -11.71 -20.25
N LYS A 144 15.97 -12.00 -20.99
CA LYS A 144 16.92 -10.99 -21.47
C LYS A 144 16.23 -9.93 -22.32
N LYS A 145 15.41 -10.34 -23.29
CA LYS A 145 14.67 -9.43 -24.17
C LYS A 145 13.70 -8.55 -23.39
N TYR A 146 12.94 -9.09 -22.45
CA TYR A 146 12.03 -8.29 -21.65
C TYR A 146 12.77 -7.31 -20.73
N LEU A 147 13.87 -7.75 -20.12
CA LEU A 147 14.74 -6.90 -19.32
C LEU A 147 15.27 -5.70 -20.14
N ASP A 148 15.75 -5.95 -21.35
CA ASP A 148 16.35 -4.92 -22.20
C ASP A 148 15.34 -4.00 -22.89
N LEU A 149 14.32 -4.57 -23.51
CA LEU A 149 13.36 -3.82 -24.34
C LEU A 149 12.25 -3.17 -23.53
N VAL A 150 12.03 -3.61 -22.28
CA VAL A 150 10.94 -3.13 -21.44
C VAL A 150 11.46 -2.58 -20.13
N LEU A 151 12.05 -3.42 -19.27
CA LEU A 151 12.32 -3.00 -17.88
C LEU A 151 13.40 -1.92 -17.76
N LEU A 152 14.46 -1.98 -18.56
CA LEU A 152 15.58 -1.02 -18.53
C LEU A 152 15.40 0.16 -19.50
N ASP A 153 14.57 0.01 -20.53
CA ASP A 153 14.29 1.07 -21.52
C ASP A 153 13.14 2.00 -21.09
N THR A 154 12.17 1.48 -20.32
CA THR A 154 11.04 2.29 -19.86
C THR A 154 11.46 3.31 -18.81
N GLU A 155 11.01 4.56 -18.99
CA GLU A 155 11.08 5.61 -17.98
C GLU A 155 9.72 5.74 -17.28
N VAL A 156 9.70 5.47 -15.97
CA VAL A 156 8.51 5.62 -15.13
C VAL A 156 8.81 6.70 -14.10
N ASP A 157 7.99 7.73 -13.98
CA ASP A 157 8.20 8.79 -12.99
C ASP A 157 7.56 8.43 -11.65
N SER A 158 8.14 7.45 -10.96
CA SER A 158 7.69 6.94 -9.65
C SER A 158 8.69 7.23 -8.53
N VAL A 159 8.37 6.80 -7.32
CA VAL A 159 9.28 6.86 -6.17
C VAL A 159 10.63 6.20 -6.47
N TYR A 160 10.62 5.00 -7.06
CA TYR A 160 11.83 4.20 -7.24
C TYR A 160 12.84 4.84 -8.18
N SER A 161 12.35 5.50 -9.23
CA SER A 161 13.19 6.25 -10.17
C SER A 161 13.98 7.37 -9.48
N ASN A 162 13.39 7.97 -8.45
CA ASN A 162 14.01 9.04 -7.68
C ASN A 162 14.93 8.52 -6.57
N LEU A 163 14.67 7.32 -6.01
CA LEU A 163 15.49 6.74 -4.92
C LEU A 163 16.96 6.56 -5.30
N SER A 164 17.29 6.32 -6.57
CA SER A 164 18.69 6.20 -7.03
C SER A 164 19.53 7.47 -6.79
N ASN A 165 18.89 8.63 -6.70
CA ASN A 165 19.53 9.93 -6.49
C ASN A 165 19.35 10.46 -5.05
N SER A 166 18.51 9.80 -4.25
CA SER A 166 18.01 10.34 -2.98
C SER A 166 18.63 9.60 -1.79
N PHE A 167 19.79 10.05 -1.33
CA PHE A 167 20.21 9.80 0.06
C PHE A 167 19.37 10.71 0.98
N GLU A 168 18.50 10.13 1.82
CA GLU A 168 17.64 10.81 2.82
C GLU A 168 17.26 12.27 2.47
N THR A 169 16.56 12.47 1.35
CA THR A 169 16.10 13.81 0.98
C THR A 169 15.00 14.29 1.95
N SER A 170 14.83 15.61 2.07
CA SER A 170 13.69 16.19 2.80
C SER A 170 12.35 15.63 2.31
N GLU A 171 12.26 15.19 1.06
CA GLU A 171 11.08 14.59 0.44
C GLU A 171 10.69 13.25 1.08
N ILE A 172 11.66 12.34 1.30
CA ILE A 172 11.40 11.05 1.98
C ILE A 172 10.86 11.32 3.39
N ARG A 173 11.45 12.29 4.10
CA ARG A 173 10.98 12.70 5.44
C ARG A 173 9.58 13.30 5.41
N LEU A 174 9.27 14.11 4.39
CA LEU A 174 7.99 14.79 4.23
C LEU A 174 6.82 13.82 3.98
N PHE A 175 7.10 12.67 3.37
CA PHE A 175 6.09 11.67 3.06
C PHE A 175 6.28 10.33 3.79
N ARG A 176 7.13 10.27 4.82
CA ARG A 176 7.44 9.03 5.56
C ARG A 176 6.20 8.31 6.10
N GLN A 177 5.17 9.06 6.50
CA GLN A 177 3.90 8.53 7.00
C GLN A 177 3.15 7.66 5.98
N TYR A 178 3.51 7.76 4.69
CA TYR A 178 2.96 6.95 3.62
C TYR A 178 3.83 5.74 3.24
N GLY A 179 4.90 5.47 3.99
CA GLY A 179 5.72 4.26 3.82
C GLY A 179 6.99 4.41 2.99
N TYR A 180 7.35 5.63 2.56
CA TYR A 180 8.51 5.83 1.69
C TYR A 180 9.86 5.51 2.34
N GLU A 181 9.97 5.64 3.67
CA GLU A 181 11.15 5.19 4.41
C GLU A 181 11.39 3.70 4.18
N LYS A 182 10.34 2.87 4.27
CA LYS A 182 10.38 1.44 3.98
C LYS A 182 10.80 1.14 2.54
N CYS A 183 10.23 1.87 1.57
CA CYS A 183 10.60 1.73 0.16
C CYS A 183 12.10 2.01 -0.05
N SER A 184 12.64 3.03 0.64
CA SER A 184 14.06 3.36 0.61
C SER A 184 14.92 2.26 1.27
N GLU A 185 14.51 1.73 2.43
CA GLU A 185 15.19 0.62 3.10
C GLU A 185 15.28 -0.63 2.22
N ILE A 186 14.16 -1.03 1.60
CA ILE A 186 14.13 -2.19 0.68
C ILE A 186 15.02 -1.94 -0.53
N PHE A 187 14.95 -0.75 -1.14
CA PHE A 187 15.77 -0.39 -2.28
C PHE A 187 17.27 -0.42 -1.95
N ASN A 188 17.67 0.13 -0.81
CA ASN A 188 19.06 0.08 -0.34
C ASN A 188 19.51 -1.36 -0.07
N ALA A 189 18.65 -2.20 0.53
CA ALA A 189 18.95 -3.61 0.75
C ALA A 189 19.14 -4.38 -0.57
N LEU A 190 18.36 -4.08 -1.62
CA LEU A 190 18.56 -4.63 -2.96
C LEU A 190 19.91 -4.21 -3.55
N ILE A 191 20.30 -2.94 -3.40
CA ILE A 191 21.61 -2.43 -3.84
C ILE A 191 22.74 -3.14 -3.10
N ASP A 192 22.66 -3.24 -1.77
CA ASP A 192 23.69 -3.85 -0.94
C ASP A 192 23.94 -5.31 -1.34
N VAL A 193 22.87 -6.10 -1.49
CA VAL A 193 22.98 -7.49 -1.94
C VAL A 193 23.55 -7.56 -3.36
N SER A 194 23.11 -6.67 -4.25
CA SER A 194 23.60 -6.64 -5.64
C SER A 194 25.09 -6.27 -5.70
N ASN A 195 25.57 -5.35 -4.87
CA ASN A 195 27.00 -4.99 -4.77
C ASN A 195 27.88 -6.13 -4.23
N VAL A 196 27.30 -7.07 -3.48
CA VAL A 196 28.00 -8.30 -3.06
C VAL A 196 28.05 -9.33 -4.20
N ILE A 197 27.20 -9.20 -5.20
CA ILE A 197 27.15 -10.08 -6.37
C ILE A 197 27.98 -9.48 -7.52
N THR A 198 27.87 -8.19 -7.79
CA THR A 198 28.51 -7.47 -8.89
C THR A 198 29.26 -6.22 -8.40
N SER A 199 30.22 -5.74 -9.17
CA SER A 199 30.92 -4.46 -8.94
C SER A 199 30.49 -3.38 -9.93
N ASP A 200 29.29 -3.49 -10.49
CA ASP A 200 28.71 -2.54 -11.43
C ASP A 200 28.39 -1.20 -10.72
N ASN A 201 29.06 -0.12 -11.13
CA ASN A 201 28.86 1.21 -10.57
C ASN A 201 27.52 1.86 -10.99
N GLN A 202 26.80 1.28 -11.94
CA GLN A 202 25.46 1.74 -12.37
C GLN A 202 24.33 0.86 -11.82
N ILE A 203 24.64 -0.10 -10.94
CA ILE A 203 23.64 -1.06 -10.48
C ILE A 203 22.46 -0.38 -9.76
N SER A 204 22.69 0.69 -9.01
CA SER A 204 21.62 1.44 -8.34
C SER A 204 20.62 2.05 -9.33
N VAL A 205 21.11 2.59 -10.45
CA VAL A 205 20.25 3.16 -11.51
C VAL A 205 19.45 2.05 -12.19
N LYS A 206 20.10 0.91 -12.49
CA LYS A 206 19.43 -0.24 -13.10
C LYS A 206 18.37 -0.85 -12.18
N ILE A 207 18.68 -1.01 -10.89
CA ILE A 207 17.71 -1.47 -9.88
C ILE A 207 16.56 -0.50 -9.79
N ALA A 208 16.79 0.83 -9.80
CA ALA A 208 15.72 1.81 -9.77
C ALA A 208 14.76 1.64 -10.96
N LYS A 209 15.30 1.46 -12.17
CA LYS A 209 14.51 1.16 -13.37
C LYS A 209 13.74 -0.16 -13.27
N ILE A 210 14.40 -1.23 -12.80
CA ILE A 210 13.75 -2.54 -12.62
C ILE A 210 12.62 -2.43 -11.60
N CYS A 211 12.84 -1.80 -10.44
CA CYS A 211 11.80 -1.56 -9.44
C CYS A 211 10.64 -0.76 -10.03
N ALA A 212 10.93 0.38 -10.67
CA ALA A 212 9.90 1.24 -11.22
C ALA A 212 9.06 0.54 -12.29
N SER A 213 9.73 -0.09 -13.27
CA SER A 213 9.08 -0.81 -14.37
C SER A 213 8.32 -2.05 -13.91
N CYS A 214 8.87 -2.85 -12.99
CA CYS A 214 8.16 -4.02 -12.48
C CYS A 214 6.89 -3.59 -11.73
N MET A 215 7.00 -2.62 -10.82
CA MET A 215 5.86 -2.18 -10.02
C MET A 215 4.76 -1.55 -10.87
N SER A 216 5.10 -0.80 -11.92
CA SER A 216 4.11 -0.11 -12.76
C SER A 216 3.46 -0.98 -13.84
N ARG A 217 3.98 -2.18 -14.09
CA ARG A 217 3.56 -3.05 -15.22
C ARG A 217 3.03 -4.41 -14.79
N SER A 218 3.21 -4.77 -13.52
CA SER A 218 2.71 -6.07 -13.06
C SER A 218 1.19 -6.02 -12.93
N LEU A 219 0.56 -7.11 -13.35
CA LEU A 219 -0.88 -7.32 -13.31
C LEU A 219 -1.20 -8.51 -12.40
N GLU A 220 -2.34 -8.44 -11.74
CA GLU A 220 -2.91 -9.54 -10.95
C GLU A 220 -3.61 -10.52 -11.90
N ILE A 221 -2.93 -11.61 -12.24
CA ILE A 221 -3.45 -12.62 -13.18
C ILE A 221 -4.02 -13.80 -12.39
N PRO A 222 -5.31 -14.15 -12.57
CA PRO A 222 -5.90 -15.32 -11.95
C PRO A 222 -5.40 -16.61 -12.62
N GLU A 223 -4.98 -17.57 -11.82
CA GLU A 223 -4.66 -18.93 -12.26
C GLU A 223 -5.61 -19.91 -11.58
N ALA A 224 -6.30 -20.72 -12.37
CA ALA A 224 -7.15 -21.80 -11.84
C ALA A 224 -6.31 -22.77 -11.01
N VAL A 225 -6.81 -23.15 -9.82
CA VAL A 225 -6.15 -24.15 -8.97
C VAL A 225 -6.34 -25.56 -9.55
N ASP A 226 -7.51 -25.80 -10.14
CA ASP A 226 -7.89 -27.01 -10.86
C ASP A 226 -8.77 -26.59 -12.05
N VAL A 227 -8.69 -27.31 -13.18
CA VAL A 227 -9.43 -27.02 -14.41
C VAL A 227 -10.95 -27.11 -14.18
N ASP A 228 -11.37 -28.01 -13.28
CA ASP A 228 -12.77 -28.24 -12.93
C ASP A 228 -13.24 -27.42 -11.71
N SER A 229 -12.38 -26.57 -11.13
CA SER A 229 -12.70 -25.74 -9.97
C SER A 229 -12.94 -24.29 -10.37
N ASP A 230 -13.84 -23.62 -9.65
CA ASP A 230 -13.98 -22.16 -9.68
C ASP A 230 -12.98 -21.46 -8.75
N ASP A 231 -12.21 -22.23 -7.96
CA ASP A 231 -11.14 -21.69 -7.14
C ASP A 231 -9.95 -21.27 -8.01
N PHE A 232 -9.53 -20.02 -7.85
CA PHE A 232 -8.34 -19.48 -8.48
C PHE A 232 -7.42 -18.87 -7.42
N ARG A 233 -6.13 -18.82 -7.75
CA ARG A 233 -5.15 -17.99 -7.05
C ARG A 233 -4.80 -16.80 -7.93
N VAL A 234 -4.42 -15.69 -7.33
CA VAL A 234 -3.97 -14.51 -8.06
C VAL A 234 -2.47 -14.38 -7.91
N ASN A 235 -1.78 -14.24 -9.04
CA ASN A 235 -0.33 -14.04 -9.06
C ASN A 235 0.00 -12.68 -9.66
N ASN A 236 0.92 -11.95 -9.03
CA ASN A 236 1.50 -10.76 -9.62
C ASN A 236 2.42 -11.16 -10.79
N THR A 237 2.12 -10.66 -11.99
CA THR A 237 2.68 -11.17 -13.24
C THR A 237 2.97 -10.03 -14.22
N LEU A 238 4.16 -10.02 -14.83
CA LEU A 238 4.46 -9.13 -15.96
C LEU A 238 4.02 -9.80 -17.26
N VAL A 239 3.16 -9.12 -18.02
CA VAL A 239 2.52 -9.67 -19.22
C VAL A 239 2.93 -8.83 -20.43
N PRO A 240 3.90 -9.27 -21.26
CA PRO A 240 4.44 -8.46 -22.35
C PRO A 240 3.37 -8.00 -23.34
N VAL A 241 3.49 -6.77 -23.84
CA VAL A 241 2.55 -6.11 -24.78
C VAL A 241 1.25 -5.67 -24.11
N LEU A 242 0.63 -6.52 -23.28
CA LEU A 242 -0.53 -6.15 -22.47
C LEU A 242 -0.19 -5.02 -21.49
N ASP A 243 1.03 -5.02 -20.95
CA ASP A 243 1.56 -4.00 -20.05
C ASP A 243 1.73 -2.58 -20.66
N PHE A 244 1.39 -2.40 -21.94
CA PHE A 244 1.29 -1.09 -22.60
C PHE A 244 -0.17 -0.58 -22.73
N VAL A 245 -1.17 -1.37 -22.34
CA VAL A 245 -2.58 -0.97 -22.39
C VAL A 245 -2.90 -0.12 -21.16
N ASN A 246 -3.44 1.07 -21.36
CA ASN A 246 -3.59 2.07 -20.30
C ASN A 246 -4.83 1.85 -19.42
N HIS A 247 -4.83 2.52 -18.27
CA HIS A 247 -5.94 2.58 -17.34
C HIS A 247 -6.83 3.80 -17.54
N ASP A 248 -8.14 3.58 -17.58
CA ASP A 248 -9.15 4.63 -17.39
C ASP A 248 -10.50 4.00 -17.05
N ASN A 249 -11.03 4.22 -15.83
CA ASN A 249 -12.31 3.65 -15.42
C ASN A 249 -13.54 4.27 -16.11
N ASP A 250 -13.44 5.49 -16.65
CA ASP A 250 -14.53 6.15 -17.38
C ASP A 250 -14.57 5.74 -18.86
N GLN A 251 -13.45 5.22 -19.40
CA GLN A 251 -13.28 4.86 -20.81
C GLN A 251 -13.00 3.36 -21.04
N VAL A 252 -13.13 2.50 -20.02
CA VAL A 252 -12.93 1.05 -20.14
C VAL A 252 -13.70 0.51 -21.34
N ASN A 253 -12.98 -0.15 -22.23
CA ASN A 253 -13.53 -0.80 -23.42
C ASN A 253 -12.94 -2.19 -23.67
N ALA A 254 -12.05 -2.65 -22.78
CA ALA A 254 -11.45 -3.95 -22.82
C ALA A 254 -11.21 -4.49 -21.41
N HIS A 255 -11.02 -5.79 -21.32
CA HIS A 255 -10.58 -6.49 -20.13
C HIS A 255 -9.63 -7.63 -20.52
N PHE A 256 -8.84 -8.10 -19.57
CA PHE A 256 -8.05 -9.31 -19.77
C PHE A 256 -8.74 -10.50 -19.11
N ASP A 257 -8.48 -11.68 -19.63
CA ASP A 257 -8.97 -12.96 -19.11
C ASP A 257 -7.88 -14.04 -19.26
N VAL A 258 -8.09 -15.21 -18.68
CA VAL A 258 -7.18 -16.35 -18.79
C VAL A 258 -7.91 -17.54 -19.39
N ASP A 259 -7.38 -18.05 -20.50
CA ASP A 259 -7.84 -19.28 -21.11
C ASP A 259 -7.55 -20.45 -20.17
N ARG A 260 -8.60 -21.07 -19.60
CA ARG A 260 -8.45 -22.13 -18.59
C ARG A 260 -7.71 -23.38 -19.08
N GLU A 261 -7.79 -23.70 -20.38
CA GLU A 261 -7.18 -24.91 -20.93
C GLU A 261 -5.67 -24.74 -21.15
N THR A 262 -5.27 -23.55 -21.59
CA THR A 262 -3.88 -23.27 -21.98
C THR A 262 -3.10 -22.49 -20.91
N GLY A 263 -3.81 -21.76 -20.06
CA GLY A 263 -3.25 -20.76 -19.15
C GLY A 263 -2.79 -19.48 -19.86
N ASP A 264 -3.15 -19.29 -21.13
CA ASP A 264 -2.80 -18.11 -21.90
C ASP A 264 -3.56 -16.88 -21.41
N VAL A 265 -2.88 -15.74 -21.37
CA VAL A 265 -3.51 -14.45 -21.02
C VAL A 265 -4.08 -13.83 -22.29
N LEU A 266 -5.36 -13.46 -22.24
CA LEU A 266 -6.10 -12.87 -23.33
C LEU A 266 -6.37 -11.39 -23.05
N LEU A 267 -6.29 -10.55 -24.07
CA LEU A 267 -6.89 -9.20 -24.06
C LEU A 267 -8.13 -9.21 -24.94
N LEU A 268 -9.26 -8.86 -24.36
CA LEU A 268 -10.58 -8.93 -24.99
C LEU A 268 -11.17 -7.53 -25.11
N LEU A 269 -11.55 -7.14 -26.33
CA LEU A 269 -12.29 -5.91 -26.60
C LEU A 269 -13.79 -6.17 -26.42
N ASP A 270 -14.44 -5.35 -25.60
CA ASP A 270 -15.89 -5.38 -25.44
C ASP A 270 -16.57 -4.76 -26.66
N GLU A 271 -17.62 -5.40 -27.21
CA GLU A 271 -18.39 -4.88 -28.35
C GLU A 271 -19.26 -3.66 -27.98
N THR A 272 -18.63 -2.59 -27.53
CA THR A 272 -19.24 -1.28 -27.36
C THR A 272 -19.11 -0.48 -28.67
N PRO A 273 -20.17 0.23 -29.10
CA PRO A 273 -20.13 1.01 -30.33
C PRO A 273 -19.16 2.19 -30.17
N GLN A 274 -17.94 2.03 -30.71
CA GLN A 274 -16.98 3.12 -30.87
C GLN A 274 -17.20 3.80 -32.23
N GLU A 275 -17.44 5.12 -32.20
CA GLU A 275 -17.65 5.94 -33.41
C GLU A 275 -16.35 6.17 -34.19
N GLU A 276 -15.22 6.20 -33.48
CA GLU A 276 -13.91 6.50 -34.04
C GLU A 276 -13.34 5.33 -34.85
N GLU A 277 -12.62 5.66 -35.92
CA GLU A 277 -11.95 4.67 -36.78
C GLU A 277 -10.69 4.11 -36.11
N GLU A 278 -10.02 4.94 -35.33
CA GLU A 278 -8.91 4.56 -34.46
C GLU A 278 -9.20 5.06 -33.05
N PHE A 279 -9.06 4.19 -32.05
CA PHE A 279 -9.32 4.55 -30.64
C PHE A 279 -8.37 3.79 -29.72
N GLU A 280 -8.12 4.35 -28.53
CA GLU A 280 -7.26 3.76 -27.51
C GLU A 280 -8.01 2.67 -26.72
N VAL A 281 -7.29 1.60 -26.40
CA VAL A 281 -7.76 0.48 -25.58
C VAL A 281 -7.47 0.80 -24.11
N PHE A 282 -8.51 0.70 -23.29
CA PHE A 282 -8.45 0.97 -21.86
C PHE A 282 -8.93 -0.24 -21.06
N ILE A 283 -8.14 -0.62 -20.06
CA ILE A 283 -8.50 -1.61 -19.06
C ILE A 283 -8.64 -0.96 -17.68
N SER A 284 -9.24 -1.66 -16.74
CA SER A 284 -9.21 -1.25 -15.33
C SER A 284 -8.04 -1.94 -14.63
N TYR A 285 -7.02 -1.19 -14.20
CA TYR A 285 -5.96 -1.71 -13.32
C TYR A 285 -6.50 -1.97 -11.91
N SER A 286 -7.42 -1.10 -11.49
CA SER A 286 -8.14 -1.22 -10.25
C SER A 286 -9.51 -0.56 -10.43
N PRO A 287 -10.59 -1.19 -9.98
CA PRO A 287 -11.91 -0.55 -9.95
C PRO A 287 -11.95 0.64 -8.96
N TYR A 288 -10.92 0.78 -8.11
CA TYR A 288 -10.79 1.85 -7.14
C TYR A 288 -9.55 2.69 -7.43
N GLU A 289 -9.75 3.99 -7.65
CA GLU A 289 -8.67 4.93 -7.91
C GLU A 289 -8.22 5.59 -6.60
N GLU A 290 -7.35 4.92 -5.85
CA GLU A 290 -6.64 5.53 -4.73
C GLU A 290 -5.40 6.28 -5.26
N LEU A 291 -5.48 7.61 -5.25
CA LEU A 291 -4.57 8.47 -5.99
C LEU A 291 -3.11 8.32 -5.54
N PHE A 292 -2.87 8.15 -4.24
CA PHE A 292 -1.52 7.98 -3.71
C PHE A 292 -0.90 6.67 -4.20
N ASN A 293 -1.65 5.57 -4.16
CA ASN A 293 -1.22 4.26 -4.60
C ASN A 293 -0.98 4.22 -6.10
N PHE A 294 -1.83 4.90 -6.87
CA PHE A 294 -1.66 5.02 -8.32
C PHE A 294 -0.36 5.76 -8.69
N GLU A 295 -0.10 6.93 -8.07
CA GLU A 295 1.16 7.65 -8.29
C GLU A 295 2.37 6.81 -7.86
N ARG A 296 2.29 6.16 -6.69
CA ARG A 296 3.37 5.32 -6.15
C ARG A 296 3.68 4.12 -7.04
N THR A 297 2.65 3.42 -7.51
CA THR A 297 2.76 2.13 -8.21
C THR A 297 2.97 2.32 -9.70
N TYR A 298 2.13 3.15 -10.34
CA TYR A 298 2.10 3.32 -11.79
C TYR A 298 2.78 4.62 -12.28
N GLY A 299 3.12 5.55 -11.37
CA GLY A 299 3.76 6.81 -11.73
C GLY A 299 2.83 7.88 -12.30
N PHE A 300 1.51 7.72 -12.14
CA PHE A 300 0.50 8.71 -12.55
C PHE A 300 -0.71 8.72 -11.61
N ALA A 301 -1.42 9.85 -11.52
CA ALA A 301 -2.74 9.94 -10.91
C ALA A 301 -3.83 9.89 -12.00
N PRO A 302 -4.86 9.02 -11.87
CA PRO A 302 -6.02 9.02 -12.76
C PRO A 302 -6.71 10.38 -12.81
N VAL A 303 -7.25 10.73 -13.98
CA VAL A 303 -7.97 12.00 -14.16
C VAL A 303 -9.22 11.99 -13.30
N ARG A 304 -9.47 13.08 -12.57
CA ARG A 304 -10.62 13.18 -11.66
C ARG A 304 -11.94 12.98 -12.40
N SER A 305 -12.60 11.85 -12.13
CA SER A 305 -13.92 11.57 -12.67
C SER A 305 -14.99 12.45 -12.02
N LYS A 306 -16.02 12.77 -12.81
CA LYS A 306 -17.26 13.37 -12.29
C LYS A 306 -18.29 12.32 -11.88
N LYS A 307 -18.09 11.07 -12.27
CA LYS A 307 -19.06 9.97 -12.13
C LYS A 307 -18.61 8.94 -11.09
N SER A 308 -17.31 8.61 -11.07
CA SER A 308 -16.74 7.68 -10.10
C SER A 308 -16.03 8.41 -8.97
N PRO A 309 -16.12 7.91 -7.73
CA PRO A 309 -15.33 8.41 -6.62
C PRO A 309 -13.87 7.98 -6.77
N GLN A 310 -12.95 8.89 -6.43
CA GLN A 310 -11.54 8.59 -6.21
C GLN A 310 -11.24 8.67 -4.72
N PHE A 311 -10.13 8.09 -4.29
CA PHE A 311 -9.79 7.96 -2.88
C PHE A 311 -8.42 8.59 -2.59
N TRP A 312 -8.29 9.13 -1.38
CA TRP A 312 -7.00 9.52 -0.81
C TRP A 312 -6.93 9.09 0.65
N ASN A 313 -6.01 8.19 0.97
CA ASN A 313 -5.83 7.71 2.34
C ASN A 313 -4.79 8.56 3.07
N MET A 314 -5.28 9.55 3.83
CA MET A 314 -4.42 10.51 4.52
C MET A 314 -3.92 9.97 5.85
N CYS A 315 -2.62 9.68 5.91
CA CYS A 315 -1.93 9.27 7.12
C CYS A 315 -1.47 10.50 7.92
N PHE A 316 -1.68 10.48 9.24
CA PHE A 316 -1.28 11.58 10.12
C PHE A 316 0.20 11.47 10.49
N GLU A 317 0.89 12.61 10.48
CA GLU A 317 2.27 12.68 10.93
C GLU A 317 2.39 12.63 12.46
N LYS A 318 3.28 11.80 12.99
CA LYS A 318 3.59 11.75 14.44
C LYS A 318 4.04 13.10 15.01
N ASN A 319 4.74 13.92 14.21
CA ASN A 319 5.14 15.26 14.64
C ASN A 319 3.93 16.17 14.92
N PHE A 320 2.80 15.92 14.27
CA PHE A 320 1.55 16.58 14.59
C PHE A 320 1.00 16.09 15.93
N PHE A 321 0.94 14.78 16.16
CA PHE A 321 0.50 14.19 17.45
C PHE A 321 1.30 14.71 18.65
N LYS A 322 2.62 14.90 18.50
CA LYS A 322 3.47 15.48 19.55
C LYS A 322 3.09 16.92 19.90
N LYS A 323 2.70 17.72 18.90
CA LYS A 323 2.39 19.15 19.03
C LYS A 323 0.94 19.41 19.44
N PHE A 324 0.02 18.59 18.95
CA PHE A 324 -1.42 18.74 19.11
C PHE A 324 -1.96 17.52 19.83
N LYS A 325 -2.09 17.65 21.16
CA LYS A 325 -2.61 16.61 22.05
C LYS A 325 -4.06 16.94 22.41
N PRO A 326 -5.06 16.42 21.67
CA PRO A 326 -6.44 16.66 22.04
C PRO A 326 -6.66 16.13 23.46
N ARG A 327 -7.19 16.98 24.34
CA ARG A 327 -7.43 16.63 25.76
C ARG A 327 -6.21 16.06 26.49
N CYS A 328 -5.00 16.51 26.13
CA CYS A 328 -3.72 16.03 26.68
C CYS A 328 -3.41 14.54 26.44
N LEU A 329 -4.14 13.88 25.52
CA LEU A 329 -3.96 12.46 25.20
C LEU A 329 -2.79 12.26 24.23
N ASP A 330 -1.96 11.24 24.50
CA ASP A 330 -0.91 10.81 23.57
C ASP A 330 -1.50 9.89 22.50
N LEU A 331 -1.95 10.49 21.40
CA LEU A 331 -2.59 9.76 20.29
C LEU A 331 -1.66 8.72 19.66
N ALA A 332 -0.36 8.99 19.60
CA ALA A 332 0.59 8.08 18.98
C ALA A 332 0.71 6.78 19.80
N CYS A 333 0.80 6.91 21.12
CA CYS A 333 0.80 5.78 22.04
C CYS A 333 -0.56 5.06 22.05
N PHE A 334 -1.66 5.82 22.08
CA PHE A 334 -3.02 5.27 22.05
C PHE A 334 -3.25 4.38 20.83
N TYR A 335 -3.05 4.93 19.62
CA TYR A 335 -3.27 4.18 18.39
C TYR A 335 -2.36 2.96 18.28
N LYS A 336 -1.12 3.03 18.81
CA LYS A 336 -0.20 1.90 18.84
C LYS A 336 -0.70 0.75 19.74
N TRP A 337 -1.17 1.06 20.94
CA TRP A 337 -1.73 0.08 21.89
C TRP A 337 -2.98 -0.62 21.36
N PHE A 338 -3.83 0.11 20.64
CA PHE A 338 -5.05 -0.44 20.05
C PHE A 338 -4.84 -1.01 18.64
N SER A 339 -3.63 -0.98 18.09
CA SER A 339 -3.34 -1.38 16.71
C SER A 339 -4.23 -0.66 15.67
N ILE A 340 -4.53 0.60 15.93
CA ILE A 340 -5.31 1.48 15.05
C ILE A 340 -4.33 2.23 14.16
N ARG A 341 -4.57 2.24 12.85
CA ARG A 341 -3.75 3.03 11.93
C ARG A 341 -4.20 4.48 11.95
N PRO A 342 -3.29 5.45 12.17
CA PRO A 342 -3.65 6.86 12.18
C PRO A 342 -3.86 7.37 10.74
N CYS A 343 -4.89 6.89 10.07
CA CYS A 343 -5.23 7.22 8.70
C CYS A 343 -6.73 7.49 8.58
N VAL A 344 -7.10 8.49 7.80
CA VAL A 344 -8.48 8.68 7.38
C VAL A 344 -8.60 8.56 5.88
N GLN A 345 -9.66 7.91 5.44
CA GLN A 345 -9.98 7.83 4.03
C GLN A 345 -10.78 9.06 3.60
N LEU A 346 -10.32 9.67 2.51
CA LEU A 346 -11.00 10.76 1.84
C LEU A 346 -11.60 10.27 0.53
N ILE A 347 -12.84 10.68 0.26
CA ILE A 347 -13.55 10.42 -0.98
C ILE A 347 -13.60 11.71 -1.78
N LEU A 348 -13.06 11.68 -3.00
CA LEU A 348 -13.08 12.77 -3.94
C LEU A 348 -14.17 12.50 -4.97
N LEU A 349 -15.16 13.37 -5.03
CA LEU A 349 -16.23 13.29 -6.02
C LEU A 349 -16.57 14.67 -6.58
N GLY A 350 -16.49 14.82 -7.91
CA GLY A 350 -16.69 16.11 -8.56
C GLY A 350 -15.68 17.14 -8.05
N ASP A 351 -16.13 18.20 -7.39
CA ASP A 351 -15.25 19.19 -6.76
C ASP A 351 -15.17 19.05 -5.23
N GLN A 352 -15.86 18.08 -4.63
CA GLN A 352 -15.93 17.91 -3.17
C GLN A 352 -14.98 16.81 -2.67
N VAL A 353 -14.55 16.97 -1.43
CA VAL A 353 -13.77 16.00 -0.66
C VAL A 353 -14.57 15.69 0.61
N TYR A 354 -14.81 14.41 0.88
CA TYR A 354 -15.52 13.94 2.06
C TYR A 354 -14.61 13.04 2.89
N ILE A 355 -14.81 13.03 4.20
CA ILE A 355 -14.26 11.99 5.07
C ILE A 355 -15.20 10.79 5.01
N ASN A 356 -14.65 9.61 4.74
CA ASN A 356 -15.44 8.39 4.75
C ASN A 356 -15.75 7.96 6.18
N ASP A 357 -16.87 8.43 6.73
CA ASP A 357 -17.34 8.09 8.08
C ASP A 357 -18.23 6.84 8.13
N THR A 358 -18.34 6.14 7.02
CA THR A 358 -19.20 4.96 6.87
C THR A 358 -18.46 3.63 7.02
N ILE A 359 -17.14 3.67 7.17
CA ILE A 359 -16.28 2.49 7.35
C ILE A 359 -15.89 2.28 8.82
N GLU A 360 -15.63 1.03 9.19
CA GLU A 360 -15.29 0.66 10.55
C GLU A 360 -13.96 1.29 11.01
N GLU A 361 -12.99 1.41 10.11
CA GLU A 361 -11.68 1.98 10.40
C GLU A 361 -11.78 3.45 10.84
N PHE A 362 -12.77 4.20 10.32
CA PHE A 362 -13.01 5.57 10.77
C PHE A 362 -13.55 5.60 12.20
N ARG A 363 -14.44 4.67 12.54
CA ARG A 363 -14.97 4.56 13.91
C ARG A 363 -13.87 4.19 14.89
N GLN A 364 -13.03 3.20 14.55
CA GLN A 364 -11.83 2.87 15.34
C GLN A 364 -10.92 4.09 15.53
N PHE A 365 -10.71 4.90 14.47
CA PHE A 365 -9.92 6.13 14.56
C PHE A 365 -10.54 7.18 15.51
N LEU A 366 -11.86 7.21 15.65
CA LEU A 366 -12.60 8.18 16.47
C LEU A 366 -12.56 7.89 17.98
N LEU A 367 -12.20 6.68 18.41
CA LEU A 367 -12.14 6.28 19.83
C LEU A 367 -11.57 7.35 20.79
N PRO A 368 -10.39 7.98 20.54
CA PRO A 368 -9.84 8.96 21.48
C PRO A 368 -10.60 10.30 21.52
N PHE A 369 -11.56 10.53 20.62
CA PHE A 369 -12.36 11.76 20.54
C PHE A 369 -13.69 11.67 21.28
N PHE A 370 -14.08 10.50 21.79
CA PHE A 370 -15.26 10.37 22.64
C PHE A 370 -15.08 11.12 23.96
N ASP A 371 -16.18 11.72 24.40
CA ASP A 371 -16.23 12.50 25.62
C ASP A 371 -16.21 11.59 26.86
N ASN A 372 -15.56 12.06 27.91
CA ASN A 372 -15.75 11.45 29.22
C ASN A 372 -17.20 11.67 29.64
N PRO A 373 -17.90 10.62 30.08
CA PRO A 373 -19.35 10.68 30.27
C PRO A 373 -19.79 11.46 31.51
N VAL A 374 -18.85 12.04 32.27
CA VAL A 374 -19.11 12.91 33.44
C VAL A 374 -18.60 14.33 33.20
N ARG A 375 -17.44 14.46 32.54
CA ARG A 375 -16.74 15.73 32.35
C ARG A 375 -16.28 15.84 30.90
N GLU A 376 -17.05 16.53 30.07
CA GLU A 376 -16.78 16.69 28.63
C GLU A 376 -15.40 17.31 28.31
N ASP A 377 -14.76 17.97 29.30
CA ASP A 377 -13.42 18.53 29.22
C ASP A 377 -12.29 17.51 29.49
N GLU A 378 -12.62 16.33 30.03
CA GLU A 378 -11.69 15.24 30.30
C GLU A 378 -11.71 14.17 29.19
N PRO A 379 -10.59 13.46 28.96
CA PRO A 379 -10.58 12.33 28.04
C PRO A 379 -11.36 11.14 28.61
N ARG A 380 -12.07 10.40 27.75
CA ARG A 380 -12.72 9.13 28.10
C ARG A 380 -11.69 8.05 28.48
N PHE A 381 -10.50 8.12 27.90
CA PHE A 381 -9.41 7.17 28.09
C PHE A 381 -8.32 7.73 29.00
N GLU A 382 -7.87 6.93 29.95
CA GLU A 382 -6.76 7.24 30.86
C GLU A 382 -5.61 6.24 30.67
N TYR A 383 -4.40 6.75 30.46
CA TYR A 383 -3.19 5.94 30.36
C TYR A 383 -2.64 5.57 31.74
N ASN A 384 -2.30 4.31 31.93
CA ASN A 384 -1.62 3.77 33.10
C ASN A 384 -0.11 3.65 32.83
N PRO A 385 0.74 4.58 33.31
CA PRO A 385 2.19 4.48 33.14
C PRO A 385 2.82 3.31 33.91
N ASN A 386 2.07 2.68 34.80
CA ASN A 386 2.48 1.52 35.59
C ASN A 386 1.76 0.23 35.16
N CYS A 387 1.25 0.16 33.93
CA CYS A 387 0.55 -1.02 33.42
C CYS A 387 1.39 -2.31 33.49
N TYR A 388 2.73 -2.21 33.48
CA TYR A 388 3.63 -3.35 33.70
C TYR A 388 3.41 -4.05 35.05
N LEU A 389 2.88 -3.36 36.07
CA LEU A 389 2.48 -3.97 37.35
C LEU A 389 1.29 -4.93 37.17
N THR A 390 0.29 -4.54 36.37
CA THR A 390 -0.85 -5.41 36.04
C THR A 390 -0.37 -6.64 35.28
N PHE A 391 0.51 -6.47 34.29
CA PHE A 391 1.12 -7.61 33.59
C PHE A 391 1.84 -8.56 34.55
N ALA A 392 2.67 -8.01 35.46
CA ALA A 392 3.40 -8.82 36.44
C ALA A 392 2.46 -9.56 37.39
N ARG A 393 1.35 -8.93 37.81
CA ARG A 393 0.30 -9.57 38.61
C ARG A 393 -0.38 -10.71 37.85
N PHE A 394 -0.78 -10.48 36.60
CA PHE A 394 -1.43 -11.50 35.79
C PHE A 394 -0.50 -12.68 35.52
N ALA A 395 0.78 -12.41 35.24
CA ALA A 395 1.78 -13.46 35.08
C ALA A 395 2.02 -14.28 36.36
N ALA A 396 2.10 -13.62 37.53
CA ALA A 396 2.23 -14.30 38.81
C ALA A 396 0.99 -15.15 39.15
N ARG A 397 -0.21 -14.67 38.79
CA ARG A 397 -1.46 -15.45 38.94
C ARG A 397 -1.47 -16.68 38.02
N ALA A 398 -1.03 -16.54 36.78
CA ALA A 398 -1.03 -17.62 35.79
C ALA A 398 0.06 -18.68 36.04
N ASN A 399 1.25 -18.26 36.44
CA ASN A 399 2.45 -19.12 36.48
C ASN A 399 2.93 -19.43 37.92
N GLY A 400 2.29 -18.86 38.93
CA GLY A 400 2.75 -18.89 40.32
C GLY A 400 3.90 -17.90 40.58
N GLY A 401 4.38 -17.85 41.82
CA GLY A 401 5.41 -16.89 42.26
C GLY A 401 4.82 -15.58 42.79
N SER A 402 5.67 -14.56 42.93
CA SER A 402 5.31 -13.21 43.37
C SER A 402 5.33 -12.22 42.20
N GLU A 403 4.55 -11.13 42.29
CA GLU A 403 4.53 -10.08 41.25
C GLU A 403 5.95 -9.54 40.96
N ASN A 404 6.79 -9.45 41.99
CA ASN A 404 8.17 -8.97 41.89
C ASN A 404 9.04 -9.84 40.96
N ASP A 405 8.72 -11.12 40.82
CA ASP A 405 9.50 -12.05 39.97
C ASP A 405 9.35 -11.71 38.48
N TYR A 406 8.26 -11.04 38.11
CA TYR A 406 7.91 -10.71 36.71
C TYR A 406 8.08 -9.22 36.38
N LEU A 407 8.24 -8.37 37.41
CA LEU A 407 8.11 -6.91 37.30
C LEU A 407 9.14 -6.30 36.35
N SER A 408 10.43 -6.62 36.53
CA SER A 408 11.49 -6.09 35.65
C SER A 408 11.34 -6.54 34.20
N TYR A 409 10.87 -7.77 33.97
CA TYR A 409 10.63 -8.29 32.64
C TYR A 409 9.53 -7.50 31.92
N TYR A 410 8.35 -7.35 32.53
CA TYR A 410 7.25 -6.63 31.87
C TYR A 410 7.49 -5.12 31.78
N GLU A 411 8.22 -4.52 32.71
CA GLU A 411 8.64 -3.12 32.60
C GLU A 411 9.52 -2.91 31.35
N GLU A 412 10.47 -3.82 31.11
CA GLU A 412 11.32 -3.80 29.92
C GLU A 412 10.53 -4.07 28.63
N VAL A 413 9.65 -5.08 28.63
CA VAL A 413 8.82 -5.43 27.47
C VAL A 413 7.92 -4.28 27.06
N VAL A 414 7.15 -3.70 28.01
CA VAL A 414 6.26 -2.57 27.75
C VAL A 414 7.04 -1.38 27.19
N ARG A 415 8.12 -0.98 27.86
CA ARG A 415 8.93 0.17 27.41
C ARG A 415 9.56 -0.06 26.05
N THR A 416 10.05 -1.28 25.79
CA THR A 416 10.67 -1.62 24.51
C THR A 416 9.65 -1.55 23.39
N GLN A 417 8.44 -2.08 23.62
CA GLN A 417 7.39 -2.06 22.61
C GLN A 417 6.86 -0.64 22.38
N GLU A 418 6.59 0.15 23.42
CA GLU A 418 6.15 1.54 23.23
C GLU A 418 7.18 2.37 22.45
N ARG A 419 8.48 2.15 22.72
CA ARG A 419 9.59 2.84 22.03
C ARG A 419 9.97 2.23 20.69
N SER A 420 9.46 1.05 20.34
CA SER A 420 9.81 0.39 19.08
C SER A 420 9.32 1.20 17.88
N ARG A 421 9.92 0.97 16.71
CA ARG A 421 9.44 1.56 15.45
C ARG A 421 8.16 0.90 14.92
N ASP A 422 7.69 -0.17 15.57
CA ASP A 422 6.49 -0.86 15.17
C ASP A 422 5.25 0.01 15.46
N GLU A 423 4.23 -0.12 14.62
CA GLU A 423 2.95 0.60 14.78
C GLU A 423 1.96 -0.13 15.67
N THR A 424 2.30 -1.34 16.13
CA THR A 424 1.45 -2.15 16.99
C THR A 424 2.23 -2.61 18.22
N ILE A 425 1.50 -2.94 19.27
CA ILE A 425 2.01 -3.57 20.48
C ILE A 425 1.54 -5.02 20.47
N GLY A 426 2.48 -5.96 20.55
CA GLY A 426 2.26 -7.41 20.45
C GLY A 426 1.91 -8.06 21.79
N ILE A 427 1.39 -7.30 22.75
CA ILE A 427 0.96 -7.77 24.08
C ILE A 427 -0.45 -7.23 24.38
N PRO A 428 -1.21 -7.87 25.30
CA PRO A 428 -2.54 -7.44 25.72
C PRO A 428 -2.67 -5.93 25.96
N GLN A 429 -3.78 -5.31 25.55
CA GLN A 429 -4.06 -3.92 25.88
C GLN A 429 -4.41 -3.83 27.38
N LEU A 430 -3.41 -3.50 28.21
CA LEU A 430 -3.57 -3.24 29.65
C LEU A 430 -3.13 -1.83 30.08
N ALA A 431 -2.84 -0.96 29.11
CA ALA A 431 -2.26 0.35 29.33
C ALA A 431 -3.29 1.48 29.33
N TRP A 432 -4.44 1.31 28.68
CA TRP A 432 -5.48 2.33 28.60
C TRP A 432 -6.78 1.84 29.23
N SER A 433 -7.29 2.64 30.15
CA SER A 433 -8.59 2.42 30.79
C SER A 433 -9.65 3.31 30.14
N CYS A 434 -10.79 2.74 29.78
CA CYS A 434 -11.96 3.44 29.28
C CYS A 434 -12.92 3.72 30.44
N ARG A 435 -13.45 4.94 30.53
CA ARG A 435 -14.53 5.31 31.45
C ARG A 435 -15.89 5.24 30.77
N PHE A 436 -16.87 4.64 31.44
CA PHE A 436 -18.23 4.47 30.92
C PHE A 436 -19.24 4.38 32.06
N TRP A 437 -20.54 4.51 31.72
CA TRP A 437 -21.62 4.36 32.68
C TRP A 437 -22.23 2.97 32.60
N GLU A 438 -22.34 2.32 33.75
CA GLU A 438 -23.32 1.26 33.99
C GLU A 438 -24.35 1.78 35.01
N ASP A 439 -24.38 1.21 36.21
CA ASP A 439 -25.14 1.74 37.36
C ASP A 439 -24.39 2.88 38.10
N SER A 440 -23.07 2.97 37.87
CA SER A 440 -22.19 4.03 38.36
C SER A 440 -21.07 4.27 37.34
N LEU A 441 -20.30 5.35 37.53
CA LEU A 441 -19.11 5.57 36.73
C LEU A 441 -18.07 4.50 37.06
N VAL A 442 -17.71 3.71 36.06
CA VAL A 442 -16.72 2.63 36.18
C VAL A 442 -15.60 2.82 35.16
N SER A 443 -14.47 2.17 35.42
CA SER A 443 -13.31 2.13 34.53
C SER A 443 -12.94 0.68 34.22
N ALA A 444 -12.56 0.38 32.99
CA ALA A 444 -12.06 -0.94 32.60
C ALA A 444 -11.04 -0.83 31.46
N ARG A 445 -10.17 -1.83 31.35
CA ARG A 445 -9.23 -1.96 30.23
C ARG A 445 -9.83 -2.88 29.19
N PHE A 446 -10.14 -2.29 28.05
CA PHE A 446 -10.76 -2.98 26.93
C PHE A 446 -9.78 -3.06 25.76
N ASP A 447 -9.82 -4.19 25.06
CA ASP A 447 -9.25 -4.23 23.72
C ASP A 447 -10.06 -3.36 22.74
N LYS A 448 -9.56 -3.26 21.51
CA LYS A 448 -10.19 -2.44 20.47
C LYS A 448 -11.62 -2.88 20.20
N GLU A 449 -11.87 -4.18 20.06
CA GLU A 449 -13.19 -4.72 19.69
C GLU A 449 -14.22 -4.51 20.80
N GLN A 450 -13.79 -4.68 22.05
CA GLN A 450 -14.60 -4.35 23.23
C GLN A 450 -14.95 -2.86 23.23
N CYS A 451 -13.97 -1.95 23.08
CA CYS A 451 -14.22 -0.51 22.97
C CYS A 451 -15.25 -0.16 21.88
N MET A 452 -15.11 -0.77 20.70
CA MET A 452 -16.05 -0.59 19.58
C MET A 452 -17.47 -1.04 19.91
N SER A 453 -17.63 -2.06 20.77
CA SER A 453 -18.95 -2.54 21.21
C SER A 453 -19.63 -1.62 22.23
N PHE A 454 -18.85 -0.81 22.97
CA PHE A 454 -19.37 0.20 23.92
C PHE A 454 -19.76 1.51 23.25
N GLU A 455 -19.41 1.75 21.97
CA GLU A 455 -19.77 2.96 21.23
C GLU A 455 -21.28 3.10 20.91
N HIS A 456 -22.15 2.40 21.64
CA HIS A 456 -23.61 2.42 21.47
C HIS A 456 -24.37 3.23 22.54
N ASP A 457 -23.69 4.05 23.34
CA ASP A 457 -24.35 4.83 24.40
C ASP A 457 -25.35 5.87 23.80
N SER A 458 -25.08 6.47 22.63
CA SER A 458 -26.07 7.19 21.80
C SER A 458 -25.51 7.63 20.43
N GLU A 459 -26.39 7.81 19.42
CA GLU A 459 -26.06 8.52 18.15
C GLU A 459 -25.53 9.95 18.40
N GLU A 460 -25.92 10.56 19.53
CA GLU A 460 -25.47 11.90 19.92
C GLU A 460 -23.98 11.93 20.26
N ASP A 461 -23.48 10.92 20.97
CA ASP A 461 -22.06 10.85 21.37
C ASP A 461 -21.15 10.61 20.15
N TYR A 462 -21.61 9.80 19.20
CA TYR A 462 -20.90 9.60 17.93
C TYR A 462 -20.79 10.92 17.15
N GLU A 463 -21.88 11.69 17.05
CA GLU A 463 -21.85 13.00 16.39
C GLU A 463 -20.99 14.03 17.13
N LYS A 464 -20.94 14.01 18.48
CA LYS A 464 -20.01 14.84 19.26
C LYS A 464 -18.55 14.48 18.95
N ALA A 465 -18.21 13.19 18.94
CA ALA A 465 -16.87 12.71 18.61
C ALA A 465 -16.47 13.11 17.17
N LYS A 466 -17.39 12.99 16.20
CA LYS A 466 -17.20 13.47 14.82
C LYS A 466 -16.89 14.95 14.76
N ASN A 467 -17.64 15.78 15.49
CA ASN A 467 -17.42 17.23 15.54
C ASN A 467 -16.07 17.60 16.19
N ALA A 468 -15.68 16.92 17.27
CA ALA A 468 -14.38 17.10 17.91
C ALA A 468 -13.23 16.71 16.97
N PHE A 469 -13.38 15.59 16.27
CA PHE A 469 -12.43 15.14 15.26
C PHE A 469 -12.37 16.09 14.06
N GLU A 470 -13.49 16.61 13.56
CA GLU A 470 -13.51 17.56 12.45
C GLU A 470 -12.66 18.80 12.75
N ALA A 471 -12.79 19.35 13.97
CA ALA A 471 -11.97 20.49 14.40
C ALA A 471 -10.48 20.15 14.42
N TYR A 472 -10.13 19.02 15.03
CA TYR A 472 -8.76 18.50 15.07
C TYR A 472 -8.18 18.27 13.67
N PHE A 473 -8.98 17.70 12.77
CA PHE A 473 -8.61 17.41 11.41
C PHE A 473 -8.37 18.68 10.59
N CYS A 474 -9.19 19.71 10.76
CA CYS A 474 -8.95 21.00 10.13
C CYS A 474 -7.62 21.64 10.59
N GLU A 475 -7.27 21.49 11.88
CA GLU A 475 -5.96 21.92 12.37
C GLU A 475 -4.82 21.13 11.73
N TYR A 476 -4.98 19.82 11.57
CA TYR A 476 -4.03 18.98 10.85
C TYR A 476 -3.85 19.44 9.41
N CYS A 477 -4.95 19.63 8.66
CA CYS A 477 -4.93 20.08 7.28
C CYS A 477 -4.18 21.42 7.14
N ALA A 478 -4.47 22.39 8.01
CA ALA A 478 -3.79 23.68 7.99
C ALA A 478 -2.30 23.57 8.34
N TRP A 479 -1.95 22.70 9.29
CA TRP A 479 -0.55 22.43 9.65
C TRP A 479 0.20 21.75 8.52
N ARG A 480 -0.36 20.70 7.92
CA ARG A 480 0.22 19.94 6.82
C ARG A 480 0.40 20.78 5.56
N MET A 481 -0.57 21.64 5.22
CA MET A 481 -0.42 22.60 4.11
C MET A 481 0.79 23.53 4.30
N ARG A 482 1.05 24.00 5.53
CA ARG A 482 2.23 24.82 5.83
C ARG A 482 3.52 24.01 5.70
N ALA A 483 3.55 22.78 6.22
CA ALA A 483 4.70 21.88 6.11
C ALA A 483 5.06 21.61 4.64
N LEU A 484 4.07 21.23 3.82
CA LEU A 484 4.23 21.04 2.38
C LEU A 484 4.76 22.32 1.71
N SER A 485 4.20 23.49 2.03
CA SER A 485 4.60 24.76 1.41
C SER A 485 6.04 25.16 1.74
N ILE A 486 6.54 24.83 2.94
CA ILE A 486 7.92 25.13 3.35
C ILE A 486 8.90 24.21 2.62
N GLU A 487 8.65 22.90 2.66
CA GLU A 487 9.55 21.90 2.07
C GLU A 487 9.57 21.98 0.53
N MET A 488 8.46 22.35 -0.10
CA MET A 488 8.35 22.55 -1.55
C MET A 488 9.02 23.83 -2.08
N THR A 489 9.69 24.63 -1.22
CA THR A 489 10.52 25.75 -1.68
C THR A 489 11.85 25.31 -2.28
N GLN A 490 12.27 24.07 -2.03
CA GLN A 490 13.46 23.47 -2.61
C GLN A 490 13.14 22.84 -3.98
N PRO A 491 14.12 22.72 -4.90
CA PRO A 491 13.94 21.92 -6.10
C PRO A 491 13.64 20.46 -5.73
N THR A 492 12.43 20.00 -6.03
CA THR A 492 12.01 18.60 -5.84
C THR A 492 11.96 17.88 -7.19
N SER A 493 11.96 16.56 -7.16
CA SER A 493 11.65 15.80 -8.38
C SER A 493 10.21 16.06 -8.86
N ASN A 494 9.94 15.73 -10.12
CA ASN A 494 8.60 15.86 -10.71
C ASN A 494 7.56 15.02 -9.94
N PHE A 495 7.92 13.79 -9.56
CA PHE A 495 7.09 12.91 -8.74
C PHE A 495 6.67 13.55 -7.41
N TRP A 496 7.64 13.98 -6.60
CA TRP A 496 7.36 14.58 -5.28
C TRP A 496 6.55 15.86 -5.40
N GLY A 497 6.83 16.66 -6.44
CA GLY A 497 6.08 17.88 -6.71
C GLY A 497 4.63 17.63 -7.11
N ARG A 498 4.34 16.59 -7.90
CA ARG A 498 2.96 16.19 -8.20
C ARG A 498 2.23 15.72 -6.95
N LEU A 499 2.86 14.85 -6.17
CA LEU A 499 2.26 14.30 -4.96
C LEU A 499 1.91 15.40 -3.96
N ALA A 500 2.84 16.33 -3.72
CA ALA A 500 2.61 17.49 -2.87
C ALA A 500 1.47 18.38 -3.40
N ALA A 501 1.40 18.61 -4.71
CA ALA A 501 0.33 19.42 -5.32
C ALA A 501 -1.05 18.76 -5.17
N HIS A 502 -1.14 17.43 -5.31
CA HIS A 502 -2.36 16.68 -5.06
C HIS A 502 -2.81 16.80 -3.60
N GLU A 503 -1.91 16.53 -2.65
CA GLU A 503 -2.21 16.65 -1.22
C GLU A 503 -2.62 18.09 -0.87
N GLN A 504 -1.90 19.11 -1.33
CA GLN A 504 -2.26 20.53 -1.13
C GLN A 504 -3.65 20.89 -1.67
N THR A 505 -4.01 20.36 -2.85
CA THR A 505 -5.33 20.60 -3.46
C THR A 505 -6.44 20.01 -2.59
N ILE A 506 -6.26 18.77 -2.13
CA ILE A 506 -7.21 18.07 -1.26
C ILE A 506 -7.37 18.81 0.08
N LEU A 507 -6.26 19.12 0.75
CA LEU A 507 -6.24 19.85 2.01
C LEU A 507 -6.89 21.23 1.89
N GLY A 508 -6.55 21.97 0.82
CA GLY A 508 -7.12 23.28 0.55
C GLY A 508 -8.63 23.21 0.36
N GLN A 509 -9.12 22.16 -0.30
CA GLN A 509 -10.54 21.99 -0.54
C GLN A 509 -11.32 21.60 0.73
N ILE A 510 -10.75 20.76 1.59
CA ILE A 510 -11.30 20.45 2.92
C ILE A 510 -11.49 21.75 3.73
N LEU A 511 -10.46 22.60 3.79
CA LEU A 511 -10.52 23.86 4.53
C LEU A 511 -11.55 24.84 3.93
N LEU A 512 -11.68 24.87 2.60
CA LEU A 512 -12.67 25.69 1.91
C LEU A 512 -14.10 25.19 2.17
N GLN A 513 -14.33 23.88 2.12
CA GLN A 513 -15.63 23.27 2.48
C GLN A 513 -16.03 23.61 3.91
N LYS A 514 -15.10 23.51 4.87
CA LYS A 514 -15.36 23.90 6.27
C LYS A 514 -15.77 25.36 6.38
N ARG A 515 -15.05 26.27 5.73
CA ARG A 515 -15.37 27.71 5.71
C ARG A 515 -16.75 27.99 5.13
N ASN A 516 -17.13 27.24 4.09
CA ASN A 516 -18.40 27.41 3.40
C ASN A 516 -19.56 26.63 4.06
N LYS A 517 -19.31 25.91 5.16
CA LYS A 517 -20.29 25.01 5.80
C LYS A 517 -20.91 24.02 4.81
N SER A 518 -20.09 23.52 3.89
CA SER A 518 -20.47 22.45 2.96
C SER A 518 -20.38 21.10 3.66
N ALA A 519 -21.00 20.07 3.07
CA ALA A 519 -20.86 18.69 3.54
C ALA A 519 -19.37 18.31 3.69
N PHE A 520 -19.07 17.62 4.77
CA PHE A 520 -17.72 17.25 5.21
C PHE A 520 -17.56 15.74 5.35
N PHE A 521 -18.63 15.07 5.76
CA PHE A 521 -18.69 13.63 5.93
C PHE A 521 -19.42 12.96 4.77
N TRP A 522 -19.06 11.71 4.46
CA TRP A 522 -19.69 10.98 3.37
C TRP A 522 -21.16 10.65 3.67
N SER A 523 -21.51 10.40 4.92
CA SER A 523 -22.90 10.24 5.37
C SER A 523 -23.81 11.43 5.06
N GLU A 524 -23.23 12.61 4.79
CA GLU A 524 -23.94 13.84 4.40
C GLU A 524 -24.09 13.99 2.88
N ALA A 525 -23.45 13.12 2.09
CA ALA A 525 -23.52 13.16 0.64
C ALA A 525 -24.93 12.77 0.12
N PRO A 526 -25.31 13.19 -1.10
CA PRO A 526 -26.61 12.83 -1.67
C PRO A 526 -26.82 11.31 -1.75
N SER A 527 -27.96 10.84 -1.23
CA SER A 527 -28.30 9.42 -1.03
C SER A 527 -28.35 8.52 -2.28
N SER A 528 -28.20 9.08 -3.48
CA SER A 528 -28.13 8.33 -4.73
C SER A 528 -26.76 7.70 -5.02
N LEU A 529 -25.74 8.00 -4.19
CA LEU A 529 -24.37 7.55 -4.38
C LEU A 529 -24.01 6.56 -3.27
N THR A 530 -24.06 5.27 -3.57
CA THR A 530 -23.50 4.23 -2.70
C THR A 530 -22.01 4.10 -3.00
N VAL A 531 -21.15 4.31 -2.00
CA VAL A 531 -19.76 3.86 -2.11
C VAL A 531 -19.83 2.33 -2.10
N PRO A 532 -19.28 1.65 -3.11
CA PRO A 532 -19.46 0.21 -3.28
C PRO A 532 -18.72 -0.64 -2.22
N PHE A 533 -18.22 -0.05 -1.13
CA PHE A 533 -17.22 -0.69 -0.29
C PHE A 533 -17.39 -0.36 1.20
N THR A 534 -17.15 -1.38 2.05
CA THR A 534 -17.34 -1.32 3.51
C THR A 534 -16.03 -1.14 4.31
N GLY A 535 -14.87 -1.01 3.65
CA GLY A 535 -13.55 -0.79 4.29
C GLY A 535 -12.63 0.19 3.53
N CYS A 536 -11.34 0.16 3.80
CA CYS A 536 -10.39 1.02 3.09
C CYS A 536 -9.76 0.32 1.84
N PRO A 537 -10.04 0.74 0.58
CA PRO A 537 -9.50 0.13 -0.64
C PRO A 537 -8.01 -0.20 -0.66
N VAL A 538 -7.12 0.72 -0.23
CA VAL A 538 -5.68 0.45 -0.14
C VAL A 538 -5.04 1.35 0.93
N LEU A 539 -4.80 0.82 2.12
CA LEU A 539 -4.06 1.58 3.13
C LEU A 539 -2.59 1.73 2.70
N PRO A 540 -1.96 2.92 2.86
CA PRO A 540 -0.53 3.08 2.68
C PRO A 540 0.21 2.07 3.57
N ASN A 541 1.34 1.54 3.10
CA ASN A 541 2.22 0.71 3.92
C ASN A 541 2.85 1.61 4.98
N GLN A 542 2.14 1.87 6.06
CA GLN A 542 2.61 2.79 7.10
C GLN A 542 3.87 2.21 7.76
N CYS A 543 4.92 3.03 7.78
CA CYS A 543 6.04 2.91 8.69
C CYS A 543 6.20 4.30 9.26
N VAL A 544 5.68 4.54 10.44
CA VAL A 544 5.91 5.80 11.11
C VAL A 544 7.01 5.52 12.12
N ALA A 545 8.25 5.39 11.68
CA ALA A 545 9.36 5.18 12.60
C ALA A 545 9.30 6.24 13.72
N PHE A 546 9.08 5.78 14.95
CA PHE A 546 9.15 6.66 16.11
C PHE A 546 10.61 7.11 16.22
N GLU A 547 10.86 8.42 16.12
CA GLU A 547 12.06 8.98 16.75
C GLU A 547 11.88 8.70 18.24
N ILE A 548 12.69 7.77 18.75
CA ILE A 548 12.76 7.42 20.16
C ILE A 548 12.98 8.72 20.92
N ASP A 549 11.94 9.18 21.61
CA ASP A 549 12.08 10.29 22.52
C ASP A 549 12.87 9.78 23.72
N THR A 550 14.13 10.18 23.80
CA THR A 550 14.91 10.09 25.05
C THR A 550 14.31 10.96 26.16
N ASP A 551 13.33 11.81 25.82
CA ASP A 551 12.65 12.75 26.72
C ASP A 551 11.32 12.22 27.31
N MET A 552 11.12 10.90 27.34
CA MET A 552 10.37 10.29 28.45
C MET A 552 11.24 10.37 29.72
N THR A 553 11.60 11.60 30.10
CA THR A 553 12.25 11.91 31.36
C THR A 553 11.37 11.41 32.48
N LYS A 554 11.95 10.52 33.28
CA LYS A 554 11.61 10.18 34.66
C LYS A 554 10.72 11.24 35.31
N ASN A 555 9.40 11.06 35.25
CA ASN A 555 8.59 11.52 36.37
C ASN A 555 8.63 10.40 37.40
N ASP A 556 9.67 10.48 38.24
CA ASP A 556 9.83 9.80 39.52
C ASP A 556 8.73 10.28 40.49
N HIS A 557 7.47 10.03 40.14
CA HIS A 557 6.38 10.07 41.10
C HIS A 557 5.88 8.64 41.28
N PHE A 558 6.49 7.95 42.23
CA PHE A 558 5.84 6.89 42.99
C PHE A 558 4.60 7.47 43.69
N SER A 559 3.56 7.81 42.92
CA SER A 559 2.22 7.85 43.47
C SER A 559 1.87 6.43 43.85
N TYR A 560 1.25 6.25 45.02
CA TYR A 560 0.69 4.97 45.43
C TYR A 560 -0.10 4.37 44.25
N TYR A 561 0.37 3.24 43.73
CA TYR A 561 -0.30 2.56 42.63
C TYR A 561 -1.53 1.88 43.18
N GLU A 562 -2.70 2.28 42.69
CA GLU A 562 -3.99 1.73 43.11
C GLU A 562 -4.67 1.14 41.87
N GLU A 563 -4.81 -0.18 41.81
CA GLU A 563 -5.40 -0.86 40.65
C GLU A 563 -6.84 -0.41 40.39
N SER A 564 -7.60 -0.17 41.45
CA SER A 564 -8.99 0.32 41.43
C SER A 564 -9.14 1.69 40.78
N ARG A 565 -8.05 2.45 40.59
CA ARG A 565 -8.09 3.69 39.80
C ARG A 565 -8.27 3.39 38.30
N TYR A 566 -7.73 2.27 37.83
CA TYR A 566 -7.62 1.95 36.41
C TYR A 566 -8.62 0.89 35.96
N SER A 567 -9.05 0.01 36.86
CA SER A 567 -10.07 -0.97 36.52
C SER A 567 -10.89 -1.42 37.73
N ASP A 568 -12.20 -1.48 37.52
CA ASP A 568 -13.17 -2.13 38.41
C ASP A 568 -13.35 -3.64 38.08
N TYR A 569 -12.76 -4.13 36.97
CA TYR A 569 -12.98 -5.47 36.39
C TYR A 569 -11.68 -6.26 36.20
N VAL A 570 -10.76 -6.14 37.15
CA VAL A 570 -9.40 -6.72 37.07
C VAL A 570 -9.43 -8.24 36.90
N ASP A 571 -10.42 -8.91 37.48
CA ASP A 571 -10.55 -10.37 37.39
C ASP A 571 -11.02 -10.80 36.00
N GLU A 572 -12.00 -10.12 35.43
CA GLU A 572 -12.51 -10.36 34.08
C GLU A 572 -11.45 -10.09 33.01
N GLU A 573 -10.66 -9.03 33.19
CA GLU A 573 -9.53 -8.71 32.33
C GLU A 573 -8.45 -9.80 32.34
N TYR A 574 -8.16 -10.38 33.51
CA TYR A 574 -7.25 -11.51 33.61
C TYR A 574 -7.77 -12.72 32.83
N GLU A 575 -9.05 -13.06 33.01
CA GLU A 575 -9.63 -14.22 32.32
C GLU A 575 -9.64 -14.01 30.80
N HIS A 576 -9.92 -12.80 30.31
CA HIS A 576 -9.86 -12.44 28.89
C HIS A 576 -8.47 -12.68 28.29
N TYR A 577 -7.42 -12.29 29.01
CA TYR A 577 -6.04 -12.41 28.54
C TYR A 577 -5.29 -13.63 29.06
N HIS A 578 -5.94 -14.57 29.77
CA HIS A 578 -5.30 -15.70 30.44
C HIS A 578 -4.38 -16.50 29.51
N GLN A 579 -4.80 -16.73 28.25
CA GLN A 579 -4.03 -17.50 27.27
C GLN A 579 -2.66 -16.88 26.95
N PHE A 580 -2.54 -15.55 27.01
CA PHE A 580 -1.26 -14.87 26.82
C PHE A 580 -0.29 -15.15 27.98
N PHE A 581 -0.80 -15.20 29.21
CA PHE A 581 0.02 -15.42 30.41
C PHE A 581 0.29 -16.88 30.71
N ASN A 582 -0.50 -17.80 30.13
CA ASN A 582 -0.35 -19.25 30.26
C ASN A 582 -0.46 -19.94 28.89
N PRO A 583 0.53 -19.76 27.99
CA PRO A 583 0.54 -20.41 26.69
C PRO A 583 0.78 -21.91 26.89
N SER A 584 -0.23 -22.72 26.56
CA SER A 584 -0.23 -24.18 26.71
C SER A 584 0.76 -24.88 25.80
#